data_AF-A0A0U2QCC2-F1
#
_entry.id   AF-A0A0U2QCC2-F1
#
_cell.length_a   1.000
_cell.length_b   1.000
_cell.length_c   1.000
_cell.angle_alpha   90.00
_cell.angle_beta   90.00
_cell.angle_gamma   90.00
#
_symmetry.space_group_name_H-M   'P 1'
#
loop_
_entity.id
_entity.type
_entity.pdbx_description
1 polymer ?
#
loop_
_entity_poly.entity_id
_entity_poly.type
_entity_poly.pdbx_seq_one_letter_code
_entity_poly.pdbx_strand_id
1 'polypeptide(L)' 'MDKTQMDYIKRREYLLNQLVLTMGAWQAIGENDRTLEDRCEELMSQLHPNRRTAISILEKHMEMEVAA' A
#
# COMPACT_ATOMS: atom_id res chain seq x y z
N MET A 1 11.81 3.91 -21.68
CA MET A 1 11.43 4.25 -20.29
C MET A 1 12.71 4.56 -19.54
N ASP A 2 12.78 5.71 -18.88
CA ASP A 2 13.98 6.13 -18.12
C ASP A 2 14.22 5.18 -16.92
N LYS A 3 15.49 4.90 -16.58
CA LYS A 3 15.85 4.03 -15.44
C LYS A 3 15.26 4.56 -14.13
N THR A 4 15.25 5.88 -13.96
CA THR A 4 14.69 6.58 -12.79
C THR A 4 13.18 6.36 -12.69
N GLN A 5 12.49 6.37 -13.82
CA GLN A 5 11.05 6.13 -13.89
C GLN A 5 10.71 4.67 -13.58
N MET A 6 11.53 3.73 -14.07
CA MET A 6 11.38 2.30 -13.76
C MET A 6 11.59 2.03 -12.25
N ASP A 7 12.60 2.63 -11.64
CA ASP A 7 12.87 2.46 -10.21
C ASP A 7 11.75 3.04 -9.34
N TYR A 8 11.17 4.16 -9.75
CA TYR A 8 9.99 4.75 -9.10
C TYR A 8 8.77 3.82 -9.16
N ILE A 9 8.48 3.24 -10.33
CA ILE A 9 7.36 2.31 -10.52
C ILE A 9 7.53 1.07 -9.63
N LYS A 10 8.71 0.45 -9.67
CA LYS A 10 9.01 -0.74 -8.85
C LYS A 10 8.87 -0.46 -7.34
N ARG A 11 9.36 0.70 -6.89
CA ARG A 11 9.22 1.11 -5.48
C ARG A 11 7.75 1.29 -5.10
N ARG A 12 6.96 1.90 -5.97
CA ARG A 12 5.52 2.11 -5.73
C ARG A 12 4.77 0.78 -5.68
N GLU A 13 5.02 -0.14 -6.60
CA GLU A 13 4.45 -1.49 -6.59
C GLU A 13 4.84 -2.25 -5.32
N TYR A 14 6.10 -2.18 -4.92
CA TYR A 14 6.55 -2.78 -3.66
C TYR A 14 5.77 -2.24 -2.45
N LEU A 15 5.61 -0.92 -2.34
CA LEU A 15 4.85 -0.30 -1.23
C LEU A 15 3.39 -0.75 -1.22
N LEU A 16 2.77 -0.83 -2.40
CA LEU A 16 1.37 -1.26 -2.53
C LEU A 16 1.18 -2.72 -2.12
N ASN A 17 2.08 -3.61 -2.54
CA ASN A 17 2.05 -5.01 -2.13
C ASN A 17 2.23 -5.17 -0.61
N GLN A 18 3.13 -4.38 -0.01
CA GLN A 18 3.31 -4.36 1.45
C GLN A 18 2.06 -3.86 2.19
N LEU A 19 1.37 -2.85 1.65
CA LEU A 19 0.09 -2.37 2.21
C LEU A 19 -0.98 -3.46 2.20
N VAL A 20 -1.17 -4.12 1.07
CA VAL A 20 -2.16 -5.21 0.93
C VAL A 20 -1.88 -6.33 1.94
N LEU A 21 -0.62 -6.76 2.07
CA LEU A 21 -0.22 -7.80 3.02
C LEU A 21 -0.44 -7.36 4.48
N THR A 22 -0.07 -6.12 4.81
CA THR A 22 -0.20 -5.57 6.17
C THR A 22 -1.67 -5.47 6.57
N MET A 23 -2.53 -4.96 5.68
CA MET A 23 -3.97 -4.87 5.91
C MET A 23 -4.63 -6.24 6.02
N GLY A 24 -4.26 -7.19 5.14
CA GLY A 24 -4.76 -8.55 5.21
C GLY A 24 -4.39 -9.25 6.52
N ALA A 25 -3.14 -9.08 6.98
CA ALA A 25 -2.69 -9.58 8.28
C ALA A 25 -3.44 -8.92 9.44
N TRP A 26 -3.64 -7.60 9.40
CA TRP A 26 -4.34 -6.84 10.43
C TRP A 26 -5.80 -7.25 10.55
N GLN A 27 -6.47 -7.47 9.42
CA GLN A 27 -7.84 -7.99 9.38
C GLN A 27 -7.91 -9.43 9.90
N ALA A 28 -6.96 -10.29 9.53
CA ALA A 28 -6.96 -11.70 9.95
C ALA A 28 -6.81 -11.90 11.47
N ILE A 29 -6.11 -10.99 12.15
CA ILE A 29 -5.93 -10.99 13.61
C ILE A 29 -6.99 -10.16 14.37
N GLY A 30 -7.96 -9.59 13.65
CA GLY A 30 -9.10 -8.87 14.23
C GLY A 30 -8.85 -7.42 14.60
N GLU A 31 -8.02 -6.70 13.83
CA GLU A 31 -7.85 -5.24 13.87
C GLU A 31 -7.35 -4.65 15.22
N ASN A 32 -6.94 -5.49 16.18
CA ASN A 32 -6.50 -5.06 17.51
C ASN A 32 -4.97 -4.94 17.67
N ASP A 33 -4.20 -5.22 16.62
CA ASP A 33 -2.74 -5.11 16.66
C ASP A 33 -2.27 -3.73 16.22
N ARG A 34 -1.88 -2.93 17.20
CA ARG A 34 -1.33 -1.58 16.98
C ARG A 34 -0.07 -1.58 16.13
N THR A 35 0.72 -2.66 16.14
CA THR A 35 1.94 -2.77 15.34
C THR A 35 1.61 -2.75 13.85
N LEU A 36 0.54 -3.45 13.45
CA LEU A 36 0.12 -3.49 12.06
C LEU A 36 -0.64 -2.22 11.65
N GLU A 37 -1.38 -1.61 12.58
CA GLU A 37 -1.98 -0.29 12.37
C GLU A 37 -0.89 0.76 12.09
N ASP A 38 0.10 0.89 12.99
CA ASP A 38 1.23 1.81 12.84
C ASP A 38 2.00 1.55 11.53
N ARG A 39 2.22 0.28 11.20
CA ARG A 39 2.89 -0.11 9.96
C ARG A 39 2.09 0.27 8.72
N CYS A 40 0.76 0.12 8.77
CA CYS A 40 -0.13 0.52 7.69
C CYS A 40 -0.07 2.05 7.48
N GLU A 41 -0.13 2.83 8.56
CA GLU A 41 0.00 4.29 8.51
C GLU A 41 1.35 4.74 7.94
N GLU A 42 2.44 4.11 8.38
CA GLU A 42 3.79 4.38 7.87
C GLU A 42 3.87 4.15 6.36
N LEU A 43 3.40 3.00 5.88
CA LEU A 43 3.40 2.67 4.45
C LEU A 43 2.51 3.62 3.64
N MET A 44 1.35 4.02 4.17
CA MET A 44 0.46 4.99 3.53
C MET A 44 1.14 6.35 3.36
N SER A 45 1.87 6.81 4.38
CA SER A 45 2.62 8.08 4.32
C SER A 45 3.77 8.03 3.31
N GLN A 46 4.42 6.88 3.16
CA GLN A 46 5.47 6.66 2.15
C GLN A 46 4.91 6.60 0.74
N LEU A 47 3.68 6.09 0.58
CA LEU A 47 2.98 6.05 -0.69
C LEU A 47 2.59 7.46 -1.14
N HIS A 48 1.97 8.24 -0.25
CA HIS A 48 1.63 9.64 -0.52
C HIS A 48 1.36 10.41 0.79
N PRO A 49 1.84 11.66 0.92
CA PRO A 49 1.65 12.45 2.15
C PRO A 49 0.18 12.80 2.43
N ASN A 50 -0.66 12.91 1.39
CA ASN A 50 -2.10 13.04 1.55
C ASN A 50 -2.75 11.65 1.69
N ARG A 51 -3.36 11.39 2.85
CA ARG A 51 -4.02 10.11 3.16
C ARG A 51 -5.14 9.74 2.19
N ARG A 52 -6.00 10.67 1.79
CA ARG A 52 -7.09 10.40 0.84
C ARG A 52 -6.54 9.99 -0.53
N THR A 53 -5.47 10.62 -0.96
CA THR A 53 -4.77 10.22 -2.20
C THR A 53 -4.10 8.85 -2.06
N ALA A 54 -3.46 8.55 -0.93
CA ALA A 54 -2.88 7.22 -0.68
C ALA A 54 -3.94 6.11 -0.74
N ILE A 55 -5.11 6.34 -0.11
CA ILE A 55 -6.26 5.43 -0.17
C ILE A 55 -6.72 5.23 -1.61
N SER A 56 -6.96 6.31 -2.36
CA SER A 56 -7.42 6.20 -3.76
C SER A 56 -6.41 5.49 -4.66
N ILE A 57 -5.12 5.64 -4.39
CA ILE A 57 -4.06 4.92 -5.11
C ILE A 57 -4.15 3.41 -4.81
N LEU A 58 -4.31 3.05 -3.53
CA LEU A 58 -4.40 1.67 -3.08
C LEU A 58 -5.66 0.98 -3.62
N GLU A 59 -6.82 1.62 -3.52
CA GLU A 59 -8.10 1.10 -4.04
C GLU A 59 -7.98 0.75 -5.54
N LYS A 60 -7.44 1.66 -6.35
CA LYS A 60 -7.20 1.42 -7.77
C LYS A 60 -6.23 0.28 -8.04
N HIS A 61 -5.22 0.11 -7.17
CA HIS A 61 -4.29 -1.02 -7.30
C HIS A 61 -5.00 -2.34 -7.02
N MET A 62 -5.79 -2.42 -5.95
CA MET A 62 -6.57 -3.61 -5.61
C MET A 62 -7.60 -3.96 -6.70
N GLU A 63 -8.26 -2.97 -7.30
CA GLU A 63 -9.17 -3.17 -8.44
C GLU A 63 -8.47 -3.83 -9.63
N MET A 64 -7.22 -3.46 -9.92
CA MET A 64 -6.45 -4.06 -11.00
C MET A 64 -6.02 -5.50 -10.69
N GLU A 65 -5.64 -5.80 -9.44
CA GLU A 65 -5.25 -7.15 -9.02
C GLU A 65 -6.43 -8.13 -9.02
N VAL A 66 -7.65 -7.67 -8.72
CA VAL A 66 -8.88 -8.51 -8.77
C VAL A 66 -9.35 -8.77 -10.21
N ALA A 67 -9.00 -7.89 -11.15
CA ALA A 67 -9.40 -7.99 -12.55
C ALA A 67 -8.41 -8.79 -13.43
N ALA A 68 -7.26 -9.20 -12.89
CA ALA A 68 -6.20 -9.96 -13.57
C ALA A 68 -6.33 -11.47 -13.31
#